data_AF-A0A2D4IQE4-F1
#
_entry.id   AF-A0A2D4IQE4-F1
#
_cell.length_a   1.000
_cell.length_b   1.000
_cell.length_c   1.000
_cell.angle_alpha   90.00
_cell.angle_beta   90.00
_cell.angle_gamma   90.00
#
_symmetry.space_group_name_H-M   'P 1'
#
loop_
_entity.id
_entity.type
_entity.pdbx_description
1 polymer ?
#
loop_
_entity_poly.entity_id
_entity_poly.type
_entity_poly.pdbx_seq_one_letter_code
_entity_poly.pdbx_strand_id
1 'polypeptide(L)'
;ICIARPFGPRCLCTEGFSGPDCHGSPCSAASCPAANALSRCPSLAGDAHCDRICSSPESSWDGGDCALGLLDPWKNCPKRDLCQRVFRDGRCQSHCDNEECLYDGFDCVPQK
;
A
#
# COMPACT_ATOMS: atom_id res chain seq x y z
N ILE A 1 -11.68 15.77 10.65
CA ILE A 1 -11.15 17.14 10.93
C ILE A 1 -10.00 17.43 9.97
N CYS A 2 -9.98 18.58 9.29
CA CYS A 2 -8.99 18.87 8.24
C CYS A 2 -8.01 19.96 8.68
N ILE A 3 -6.71 19.69 8.51
CA ILE A 3 -5.64 20.64 8.85
C ILE A 3 -4.99 21.09 7.54
N ALA A 4 -5.03 22.40 7.25
CA ALA A 4 -4.39 22.96 6.07
C ALA A 4 -2.85 22.91 6.21
N ARG A 5 -2.16 22.37 5.19
CA ARG A 5 -0.70 22.38 5.08
C ARG A 5 -0.27 22.95 3.73
N PRO A 6 0.96 23.50 3.62
CA PRO A 6 1.46 24.12 2.38
C PRO A 6 1.52 23.18 1.17
N PHE A 7 1.49 21.85 1.37
CA PHE A 7 1.48 20.84 0.31
C PHE A 7 0.12 20.12 0.18
N GLY A 8 -0.96 20.72 0.68
CA GLY A 8 -2.33 20.21 0.64
C GLY A 8 -2.92 19.93 2.02
N PRO A 9 -4.25 19.98 2.19
CA PRO A 9 -4.88 19.65 3.46
C PRO A 9 -4.61 18.18 3.83
N ARG A 10 -4.41 17.90 5.11
CA ARG A 10 -4.43 16.54 5.67
C ARG A 10 -5.64 16.42 6.57
N CYS A 11 -6.61 15.64 6.12
CA CYS A 11 -7.81 15.35 6.88
C CYS A 11 -7.68 14.07 7.71
N LEU A 12 -8.16 14.14 8.96
CA LEU A 12 -8.53 12.98 9.75
C LEU A 12 -9.91 12.54 9.26
N CYS A 13 -9.93 11.46 8.49
CA CYS A 13 -11.12 10.89 7.89
C CYS A 13 -11.90 10.04 8.89
N THR A 14 -13.23 10.05 8.77
CA THR A 14 -14.13 9.14 9.48
C THR A 14 -13.95 7.72 8.96
N GLU A 15 -14.27 6.69 9.76
CA GLU A 15 -14.17 5.27 9.39
C GLU A 15 -14.62 5.03 7.94
N GLY A 16 -13.70 4.52 7.11
CA GLY A 16 -13.95 4.15 5.72
C GLY A 16 -13.51 5.17 4.67
N PHE A 17 -13.24 6.43 5.00
CA PHE A 17 -12.78 7.45 4.04
C PHE A 17 -11.25 7.59 4.02
N SER A 18 -10.67 7.85 2.85
CA SER A 18 -9.23 7.99 2.67
C SER A 18 -8.86 9.16 1.75
N GLY A 19 -7.59 9.57 1.78
CA GLY A 19 -7.04 10.67 0.98
C GLY A 19 -6.83 11.98 1.76
N PRO A 20 -6.13 12.96 1.16
CA PRO A 20 -5.80 14.24 1.80
C PRO A 20 -7.05 15.06 2.16
N ASP A 21 -8.12 14.90 1.38
CA ASP A 21 -9.42 15.56 1.49
C ASP A 21 -10.58 14.61 1.84
N CYS A 22 -10.30 13.34 2.15
CA CYS A 22 -11.32 12.31 2.46
C CYS A 22 -12.36 12.08 1.35
N HIS A 23 -12.03 12.40 0.10
CA HIS A 23 -12.91 12.20 -1.07
C HIS A 23 -12.58 10.92 -1.83
N GLY A 24 -11.52 10.20 -1.43
CA GLY A 24 -11.33 8.81 -1.84
C GLY A 24 -12.55 8.01 -1.41
N SER A 25 -13.16 7.29 -2.38
CA SER A 25 -14.34 6.43 -2.18
C SER A 25 -14.24 5.71 -0.85
N PRO A 26 -15.37 5.48 -0.13
CA PRO A 26 -15.35 4.54 0.96
C PRO A 26 -14.68 3.28 0.39
N CYS A 27 -13.61 2.81 1.03
CA CYS A 27 -13.28 1.42 0.89
C CYS A 27 -14.63 0.69 1.06
N SER A 28 -15.10 -0.08 0.07
CA SER A 28 -16.18 -1.02 0.37
C SER A 28 -15.73 -1.75 1.63
N ALA A 29 -16.59 -1.89 2.64
CA ALA A 29 -16.24 -2.37 3.98
C ALA A 29 -15.47 -3.71 4.04
N ALA A 30 -15.22 -4.36 2.89
CA ALA A 30 -14.30 -5.47 2.67
C ALA A 30 -12.81 -5.08 2.47
N SER A 31 -12.47 -3.80 2.24
CA SER A 31 -11.13 -3.34 1.81
C SER A 31 -10.45 -2.35 2.76
N CYS A 32 -11.15 -1.90 3.80
CA CYS A 32 -10.54 -1.18 4.91
C CYS A 32 -10.75 -2.04 6.17
N PRO A 33 -9.70 -2.56 6.83
CA PRO A 33 -9.86 -3.24 8.10
C PRO A 33 -10.43 -2.26 9.12
N ALA A 34 -11.42 -2.71 9.91
CA ALA A 34 -11.82 -1.99 11.12
C ALA A 34 -10.55 -1.62 11.91
N ALA A 35 -10.50 -0.47 12.58
CA ALA A 35 -9.30 -0.06 13.34
C ALA A 35 -8.78 -1.14 14.31
N ASN A 36 -9.66 -2.07 14.75
CA ASN A 36 -9.34 -3.22 15.59
C ASN A 36 -8.81 -4.48 14.85
N ALA A 37 -8.86 -4.52 13.52
CA ALA A 37 -8.26 -5.59 12.74
C ALA A 37 -6.75 -5.33 12.52
N LEU A 38 -6.34 -4.06 12.40
CA LEU A 38 -4.92 -3.68 12.34
C LEU A 38 -4.17 -3.89 13.66
N SER A 39 -4.85 -3.80 14.81
CA SER A 39 -4.24 -4.06 16.12
C SER A 39 -3.79 -5.51 16.31
N ARG A 40 -4.25 -6.45 15.47
CA ARG A 40 -3.84 -7.85 15.50
C ARG A 40 -2.60 -8.15 14.64
N CYS A 41 -2.22 -7.26 13.72
CA CYS A 41 -1.07 -7.48 12.85
C CYS A 41 0.25 -7.79 13.57
N PRO A 42 0.57 -7.22 14.75
CA PRO A 42 1.79 -7.60 15.49
C PRO A 42 1.84 -9.07 15.89
N SER A 43 0.69 -9.72 16.07
CA SER A 43 0.59 -11.13 16.46
C SER A 43 0.45 -12.08 15.27
N LEU A 44 0.16 -11.54 14.09
CA LEU A 44 -0.04 -12.29 12.84
C LEU A 44 1.21 -12.26 11.95
N ALA A 45 2.02 -11.20 12.04
CA ALA A 45 3.21 -11.04 11.24
C ALA A 45 4.19 -12.22 11.39
N GLY A 46 4.55 -12.86 10.28
CA GLY A 46 5.50 -13.97 10.23
C GLY A 46 4.90 -15.32 10.67
N ASP A 47 3.57 -15.48 10.63
CA ASP A 47 2.88 -16.73 10.92
C ASP A 47 2.80 -17.68 9.70
N ALA A 48 3.42 -17.29 8.58
CA ALA A 48 3.43 -17.98 7.29
C ALA A 48 2.08 -18.00 6.56
N HIS A 49 1.12 -17.20 7.00
CA HIS A 49 -0.12 -16.91 6.31
C HIS A 49 -0.12 -15.46 5.83
N CYS A 50 -0.56 -15.21 4.59
CA CYS A 50 -0.69 -13.82 4.14
C CYS A 50 -2.02 -13.23 4.63
N ASP A 51 -2.00 -12.54 5.76
CA ASP A 51 -3.08 -11.69 6.23
C ASP A 51 -3.08 -10.37 5.45
N ARG A 52 -3.87 -10.32 4.37
CA ARG A 52 -3.93 -9.16 3.46
C ARG A 52 -4.24 -7.83 4.17
N ILE A 53 -4.95 -7.86 5.31
CA ILE A 53 -5.21 -6.67 6.13
C ILE A 53 -3.94 -6.10 6.78
N CYS A 54 -2.90 -6.92 6.91
CA CYS A 54 -1.58 -6.62 7.45
C CYS A 54 -0.52 -6.51 6.34
N SER A 55 -0.92 -6.50 5.07
CA SER A 55 -0.01 -6.35 3.93
C SER A 55 0.31 -4.87 3.64
N SER A 56 0.90 -4.16 4.62
CA SER A 56 1.33 -2.77 4.45
C SER A 56 2.84 -2.61 4.70
N PRO A 57 3.44 -1.47 4.29
CA PRO A 57 4.83 -1.20 4.57
C PRO A 57 5.17 -1.12 6.06
N GLU A 58 4.22 -0.69 6.88
CA GLU A 58 4.39 -0.48 8.32
C GLU A 58 4.50 -1.80 9.10
N SER A 59 3.83 -2.84 8.59
CA SER A 59 3.85 -4.21 9.12
C SER A 59 4.78 -5.13 8.33
N SER A 60 5.66 -4.58 7.49
CA SER A 60 6.57 -5.34 6.64
C SER A 60 5.84 -6.41 5.81
N TRP A 61 4.71 -6.06 5.18
CA TRP A 61 3.93 -6.96 4.34
C TRP A 61 3.57 -8.25 5.08
N ASP A 62 3.05 -8.07 6.30
CA ASP A 62 2.70 -9.12 7.24
C ASP A 62 3.91 -9.96 7.68
N GLY A 63 4.97 -9.28 8.12
CA GLY A 63 6.23 -9.95 8.46
C GLY A 63 6.90 -10.66 7.28
N GLY A 64 6.53 -10.29 6.05
CA GLY A 64 6.99 -10.89 4.80
C GLY A 64 6.05 -11.97 4.25
N ASP A 65 5.02 -12.37 4.98
CA ASP A 65 4.13 -13.47 4.57
C ASP A 65 3.35 -13.14 3.29
N CYS A 66 3.01 -11.88 3.08
CA CYS A 66 2.40 -11.39 1.84
C CYS A 66 3.41 -11.00 0.74
N ALA A 67 4.70 -11.17 1.00
CA ALA A 67 5.78 -10.71 0.13
C ALA A 67 6.85 -11.80 -0.12
N LEU A 68 6.46 -13.08 -0.09
CA LEU A 68 7.35 -14.23 -0.32
C LEU A 68 8.57 -14.24 0.63
N GLY A 69 8.37 -13.78 1.87
CA GLY A 69 9.41 -13.66 2.90
C GLY A 69 10.26 -12.40 2.82
N LEU A 70 9.96 -11.46 1.90
CA LEU A 70 10.65 -10.18 1.80
C LEU A 70 10.00 -9.14 2.73
N LEU A 71 10.79 -8.59 3.66
CA LEU A 71 10.31 -7.56 4.59
C LEU A 71 10.14 -6.17 3.94
N ASP A 72 10.78 -5.93 2.79
CA ASP A 72 10.60 -4.74 1.96
C ASP A 72 10.98 -5.08 0.51
N PRO A 73 10.00 -5.39 -0.37
CA PRO A 73 10.27 -5.73 -1.77
C PRO A 73 10.88 -4.58 -2.59
N TRP A 74 10.76 -3.33 -2.12
CA TRP A 74 11.24 -2.13 -2.83
C TRP A 74 12.44 -1.48 -2.14
N LYS A 75 13.17 -2.22 -1.30
CA LYS A 75 14.33 -1.71 -0.55
C LYS A 75 15.35 -0.95 -1.43
N ASN A 76 15.50 -1.38 -2.68
CA ASN A 76 16.43 -0.78 -3.63
C ASN A 76 15.79 0.27 -4.56
N CYS A 77 14.46 0.42 -4.55
CA CYS A 77 13.77 1.37 -5.41
C CYS A 77 13.98 2.82 -4.89
N PRO A 78 14.58 3.72 -5.68
CA PRO A 78 14.80 5.11 -5.26
C PRO A 78 13.49 5.88 -5.01
N LYS A 79 12.39 5.45 -5.65
CA LYS A 79 11.05 6.03 -5.49
C LYS A 79 10.08 5.05 -4.82
N ARG A 80 10.58 4.27 -3.86
CA ARG A 80 9.84 3.24 -3.12
C ARG A 80 8.40 3.62 -2.79
N ASP A 81 8.21 4.69 -2.02
CA ASP A 81 6.87 5.05 -1.50
C ASP A 81 5.88 5.43 -2.61
N LEU A 82 6.39 5.93 -3.74
CA LEU A 82 5.58 6.26 -4.91
C LEU A 82 5.22 4.98 -5.66
N CYS A 83 6.22 4.19 -6.05
CA CYS A 83 6.04 2.99 -6.86
C CYS A 83 5.21 1.93 -6.14
N GLN A 84 5.34 1.79 -4.83
CA GLN A 84 4.49 0.89 -4.03
C GLN A 84 3.00 1.20 -4.15
N ARG A 85 2.61 2.48 -4.23
CA ARG A 85 1.19 2.89 -4.28
C ARG A 85 0.54 2.66 -5.64
N VAL A 86 1.34 2.66 -6.70
CA VAL A 86 0.88 2.58 -8.09
C VAL A 86 1.24 1.25 -8.74
N PHE A 87 1.95 0.36 -8.02
CA PHE A 87 2.34 -0.96 -8.49
C PHE A 87 1.13 -1.77 -8.94
N ARG A 88 1.13 -2.21 -10.20
CA ARG A 88 0.08 -3.05 -10.78
C ARG A 88 -1.30 -2.39 -10.73
N ASP A 89 -1.37 -1.06 -10.88
CA ASP A 89 -2.61 -0.29 -10.97
C ASP A 89 -3.24 -0.32 -12.37
N GLY A 90 -2.56 -0.93 -13.34
CA GLY A 90 -3.00 -1.06 -14.73
C GLY A 90 -2.63 0.12 -15.62
N ARG A 91 -1.87 1.10 -15.10
CA ARG A 91 -1.35 2.24 -15.85
C ARG A 91 0.18 2.18 -15.85
N CYS A 92 0.80 2.36 -17.00
CA CYS A 92 2.26 2.41 -17.05
C CYS A 92 2.82 3.69 -16.39
N GLN A 93 3.67 3.51 -15.38
CA GLN A 93 4.55 4.51 -14.79
C GLN A 93 6.02 4.20 -15.12
N SER A 94 6.50 4.83 -16.20
CA SER A 94 7.87 4.63 -16.73
C SER A 94 9.01 4.85 -15.75
N HIS A 95 8.80 5.60 -14.64
CA HIS A 95 9.80 5.80 -13.61
C HIS A 95 9.85 4.69 -12.56
N CYS A 96 8.85 3.81 -12.52
CA CYS A 96 8.78 2.58 -11.72
C CYS A 96 9.08 1.34 -12.56
N ASP A 97 9.15 1.46 -13.89
CA ASP A 97 9.45 0.40 -14.84
C ASP A 97 10.95 0.09 -14.91
N ASN A 98 11.51 -0.44 -13.82
CA ASN A 98 12.88 -0.94 -13.73
C ASN A 98 12.99 -2.06 -12.69
N GLU A 99 14.08 -2.82 -12.72
CA GLU A 99 14.29 -3.98 -11.84
C GLU A 99 14.16 -3.64 -10.35
N GLU A 100 14.80 -2.55 -9.93
CA GLU A 100 14.83 -2.12 -8.52
C GLU A 100 13.44 -1.76 -7.98
N CYS A 101 12.52 -1.37 -8.88
CA CYS A 101 11.14 -1.00 -8.58
C CYS A 101 10.11 -2.03 -9.08
N LEU A 102 10.55 -3.25 -9.42
CA LEU A 102 9.72 -4.39 -9.80
C LEU A 102 8.89 -4.17 -11.08
N TYR A 103 9.46 -3.46 -12.06
CA TYR A 103 8.87 -3.23 -13.39
C TYR A 103 7.44 -2.71 -13.36
N ASP A 104 7.10 -1.87 -12.37
CA ASP A 104 5.77 -1.31 -12.21
C ASP A 104 4.64 -2.36 -12.21
N GLY A 105 4.90 -3.55 -11.70
CA GLY A 105 3.93 -4.65 -11.74
C GLY A 105 3.60 -5.14 -13.14
N PHE A 106 4.45 -4.84 -14.11
CA PHE A 106 4.32 -5.10 -15.55
C PHE A 106 3.20 -4.31 -16.24
N ASP A 107 2.76 -3.19 -15.67
CA ASP A 107 1.74 -2.33 -16.30
C ASP A 107 2.20 -1.67 -17.60
N CYS A 108 3.52 -1.59 -17.81
CA CYS A 108 4.13 -1.09 -19.05
C CYS A 108 4.25 -2.14 -20.15
N VAL A 109 4.00 -3.42 -19.85
CA VAL A 109 4.03 -4.50 -20.84
C VAL A 109 2.69 -4.56 -21.57
N PRO A 110 2.67 -4.63 -22.91
CA PRO A 110 1.42 -4.80 -23.66
C PRO A 110 0.74 -6.12 -23.26
N GLN A 111 -0.49 -6.01 -22.76
CA GLN A 111 -1.34 -7.16 -22.44
C GLN A 111 -1.71 -7.88 -23.74
N LYS A 112 -1.53 -9.21 -23.75
CA LYS A 112 -1.72 -10.06 -24.95
C LYS A 112 -3.06 -10.78 -24.94
#